data_AF-A0A1C0VME4-F1
#
_entry.id   AF-A0A1C0VME4-F1
#
_cell.length_a   1.000
_cell.length_b   1.000
_cell.length_c   1.000
_cell.angle_alpha   90.00
_cell.angle_beta   90.00
_cell.angle_gamma   90.00
#
_symmetry.space_group_name_H-M   'P 1'
#
loop_
_entity.id
_entity.type
_entity.pdbx_description
1 polymer ?
#
loop_
_entity_poly.entity_id
_entity_poly.type
_entity_poly.pdbx_seq_one_letter_code
_entity_poly.pdbx_strand_id
1 'polypeptide(L)'
;MPVFLHKMPNNLKDSLDVLLAVSALIGIIFHIAKTKSDIEKSIDTVKDELNDKIVNLSTKIEVNQARQDGKREMTEYFINDIYRLIHHRSYRFSNEIKDLQNYLRKDGFIVRSHFGEEPPPKKINIEEI
;
A
#
# COMPACT_ATOMS: atom_id res chain seq x y z
N MET A 1 -82.59 38.54 25.74
CA MET A 1 -81.17 38.26 26.03
C MET A 1 -80.38 38.36 24.73
N PRO A 2 -79.54 39.38 24.50
CA PRO A 2 -78.58 39.34 23.41
C PRO A 2 -77.27 38.70 23.91
N VAL A 3 -76.76 37.77 23.11
CA VAL A 3 -75.50 37.04 23.32
C VAL A 3 -74.36 37.94 22.86
N PHE A 4 -73.44 38.27 23.78
CA PHE A 4 -72.22 39.01 23.50
C PHE A 4 -71.24 38.10 22.72
N LEU A 5 -71.32 38.15 21.38
CA LEU A 5 -70.24 37.69 20.51
C LEU A 5 -69.16 38.77 20.49
N HIS A 6 -68.16 38.59 21.34
CA HIS A 6 -66.97 39.42 21.40
C HIS A 6 -66.16 39.23 20.12
N LYS A 7 -66.40 40.09 19.11
CA LYS A 7 -65.53 40.22 17.94
C LYS A 7 -64.18 40.76 18.42
N MET A 8 -63.13 39.96 18.31
CA MET A 8 -61.77 40.50 18.41
C MET A 8 -61.57 41.59 17.35
N PRO A 9 -60.94 42.72 17.69
CA PRO A 9 -60.66 43.79 16.74
C PRO A 9 -59.72 43.29 15.63
N ASN A 10 -60.04 43.59 14.36
CA ASN A 10 -59.31 43.10 13.18
C ASN A 10 -57.78 43.33 13.27
N ASN A 11 -57.35 44.44 13.87
CA ASN A 11 -55.93 44.78 14.07
C ASN A 11 -55.14 43.76 14.92
N LEU A 12 -55.79 43.06 15.85
CA LEU A 12 -55.12 42.09 16.72
C LEU A 12 -54.79 40.81 15.95
N LYS A 13 -55.69 40.38 15.05
CA LYS A 13 -55.48 39.20 14.20
C LYS A 13 -54.37 39.46 13.19
N ASP A 14 -54.40 40.61 12.51
CA ASP A 14 -53.38 40.98 11.54
C ASP A 14 -51.99 41.07 12.19
N SER A 15 -51.91 41.60 13.42
CA SER A 15 -50.65 41.66 14.18
C SER A 15 -50.14 40.26 14.57
N LEU A 16 -51.04 39.33 14.89
CA LEU A 16 -50.71 37.95 15.26
C LEU A 16 -50.22 37.17 14.03
N ASP A 17 -50.84 37.38 12.87
CA ASP A 17 -50.43 36.76 11.61
C ASP A 17 -49.05 37.26 11.16
N VAL A 18 -48.76 38.55 11.32
CA VAL A 18 -47.41 39.10 11.07
C VAL A 18 -46.38 38.49 12.01
N LEU A 19 -46.71 38.34 13.30
CA LEU A 19 -45.81 37.74 14.29
C LEU A 19 -45.55 36.25 14.02
N LEU A 20 -46.59 35.52 13.60
CA LEU A 20 -46.47 34.14 13.13
C LEU A 20 -45.62 34.03 11.87
N ALA A 21 -45.81 34.92 10.89
CA ALA A 21 -45.01 34.94 9.67
C ALA A 21 -43.53 35.22 9.97
N VAL A 22 -43.23 36.19 10.84
CA VAL A 22 -41.85 36.51 11.25
C VAL A 22 -41.22 35.35 12.02
N SER A 23 -41.95 34.72 12.95
CA SER A 23 -41.43 33.56 13.69
C SER A 23 -41.19 32.34 12.79
N ALA A 24 -42.07 32.10 11.81
CA ALA A 24 -41.86 31.06 10.80
C ALA A 24 -40.60 31.33 9.96
N LEU A 25 -40.36 32.59 9.58
CA LEU A 25 -39.20 32.99 8.80
C LEU A 25 -37.89 32.81 9.59
N ILE A 26 -37.89 33.16 10.89
CA ILE A 26 -36.78 32.88 11.81
C ILE A 26 -36.54 31.36 11.92
N GLY A 27 -37.61 30.56 12.03
CA GLY A 27 -37.52 29.10 12.09
C GLY A 27 -36.86 28.49 10.86
N ILE A 28 -37.22 28.97 9.66
CA ILE A 28 -36.61 28.54 8.40
C ILE A 28 -35.11 28.88 8.37
N ILE A 29 -34.74 30.11 8.76
CA ILE A 29 -33.33 30.52 8.81
C ILE A 29 -32.52 29.63 9.76
N PHE A 30 -33.05 29.36 10.95
CA PHE A 30 -32.38 28.49 11.92
C PHE A 30 -32.21 27.07 11.38
N HIS A 31 -33.24 26.54 10.72
CA HIS A 31 -33.17 25.20 10.13
C HIS A 31 -32.12 25.12 9.02
N ILE A 32 -32.03 26.14 8.15
CA ILE A 32 -31.00 26.22 7.10
C ILE A 32 -29.59 26.27 7.73
N ALA A 33 -29.41 27.11 8.75
CA ALA A 33 -28.13 27.23 9.45
C ALA A 33 -27.71 25.90 10.11
N LYS A 34 -28.66 25.20 10.75
CA LYS A 34 -28.43 23.88 11.33
C LYS A 34 -28.03 22.86 10.27
N THR A 35 -28.79 22.76 9.18
CA THR A 35 -28.49 21.83 8.09
C THR A 35 -27.10 22.11 7.48
N LYS A 36 -26.73 23.38 7.31
CA LYS A 36 -25.40 23.77 6.85
C LYS A 36 -24.30 23.30 7.81
N SER A 37 -24.49 23.53 9.11
CA SER A 37 -23.52 23.07 10.12
C SER A 37 -23.40 21.55 10.16
N ASP A 38 -24.50 20.82 10.03
CA ASP A 38 -24.49 19.36 10.01
C ASP A 38 -23.77 18.81 8.77
N ILE A 39 -23.95 19.47 7.61
CA ILE A 39 -23.21 19.14 6.37
C ILE A 39 -21.71 19.39 6.55
N GLU A 40 -21.31 20.55 7.08
CA GLU A 40 -19.90 20.90 7.31
C GLU A 40 -19.22 19.87 8.23
N LYS A 41 -19.89 19.50 9.33
CA LYS A 41 -19.40 18.45 10.25
C LYS A 41 -19.27 17.10 9.56
N SER A 42 -20.25 16.71 8.75
CA SER A 42 -20.19 15.45 8.00
C SER A 42 -19.04 15.44 7.00
N ILE A 43 -18.75 16.58 6.36
CA ILE A 43 -17.60 16.71 5.44
C ILE A 43 -16.30 16.56 6.23
N ASP A 44 -16.17 17.22 7.37
CA ASP A 44 -14.96 17.12 8.21
C ASP A 44 -14.75 15.68 8.71
N THR A 45 -15.80 14.99 9.17
CA THR A 45 -15.71 13.58 9.57
C THR A 45 -15.24 12.70 8.41
N VAL A 46 -15.83 12.86 7.21
CA VAL A 46 -15.41 12.08 6.04
C VAL A 46 -13.97 12.38 5.63
N LYS A 47 -13.56 13.64 5.72
CA LYS A 47 -12.18 14.07 5.44
C LYS A 47 -11.20 13.42 6.40
N ASP A 48 -11.50 13.42 7.70
CA ASP A 48 -10.65 12.80 8.71
C ASP A 48 -10.56 11.28 8.51
N GLU A 49 -11.70 10.61 8.27
CA GLU A 49 -11.72 9.17 7.97
C GLU A 49 -10.93 8.82 6.70
N LEU A 50 -11.00 9.65 5.66
CA LEU A 50 -10.23 9.45 4.43
C LEU A 50 -8.74 9.63 4.68
N ASN A 51 -8.34 10.67 5.43
CA ASN A 51 -6.95 10.89 5.80
C ASN A 51 -6.39 9.70 6.59
N ASP A 52 -7.13 9.21 7.59
CA ASP A 52 -6.72 8.04 8.38
C ASP A 52 -6.55 6.79 7.51
N LYS A 53 -7.48 6.55 6.57
CA LYS A 53 -7.38 5.43 5.62
C LYS A 53 -6.18 5.58 4.68
N ILE A 54 -5.91 6.78 4.18
CA ILE A 54 -4.76 7.06 3.31
C ILE A 54 -3.46 6.80 4.05
N VAL A 55 -3.31 7.31 5.28
CA VAL A 55 -2.12 7.09 6.10
C VAL A 55 -1.93 5.59 6.38
N ASN A 56 -2.99 4.89 6.78
CA ASN A 56 -2.94 3.45 7.04
C ASN A 56 -2.53 2.65 5.78
N LEU A 57 -3.09 2.99 4.61
CA LEU A 57 -2.72 2.38 3.34
C LEU A 57 -1.26 2.68 2.97
N SER A 58 -0.79 3.92 3.14
CA SER A 58 0.59 4.30 2.88
C SER A 58 1.56 3.46 3.72
N THR A 59 1.30 3.36 5.03
CA THR A 59 2.10 2.53 5.93
C THR A 59 2.09 1.06 5.53
N LYS A 60 0.92 0.52 5.15
CA LYS A 60 0.83 -0.87 4.65
C LYS A 60 1.63 -1.10 3.37
N ILE A 61 1.63 -0.12 2.47
CA ILE A 61 2.41 -0.18 1.23
C ILE A 61 3.90 -0.19 1.55
N GLU A 62 4.38 0.74 2.39
CA GLU A 62 5.78 0.82 2.82
C GLU A 62 6.25 -0.49 3.48
N VAL A 63 5.46 -1.04 4.40
CA VAL A 63 5.78 -2.32 5.06
C VAL A 63 5.82 -3.47 4.05
N ASN A 64 4.91 -3.49 3.07
CA ASN A 64 4.91 -4.52 2.04
C ASN A 64 6.09 -4.38 1.08
N GLN A 65 6.49 -3.16 0.71
CA GLN A 65 7.68 -2.91 -0.09
C GLN A 65 8.93 -3.40 0.64
N ALA A 66 9.12 -3.00 1.90
CA ALA A 66 10.24 -3.47 2.71
C ALA A 66 10.27 -5.00 2.83
N ARG A 67 9.10 -5.65 2.96
CA ARG A 67 9.01 -7.12 3.00
C ARG A 67 9.34 -7.76 1.64
N GLN A 68 8.98 -7.13 0.53
CA GLN A 68 9.34 -7.60 -0.81
C GLN A 68 10.83 -7.45 -1.06
N ASP A 69 11.42 -6.32 -0.69
CA ASP A 69 12.86 -6.07 -0.80
C ASP A 69 13.66 -7.07 0.03
N GLY A 70 13.25 -7.31 1.28
CA GLY A 70 13.90 -8.33 2.11
C GLY A 70 13.77 -9.75 1.56
N LYS A 71 12.64 -10.10 0.93
CA LYS A 71 12.50 -11.39 0.23
C LYS A 71 13.42 -11.47 -1.00
N ARG A 72 13.53 -10.39 -1.76
CA ARG A 72 14.40 -10.30 -2.94
C ARG A 72 15.86 -10.48 -2.54
N GLU A 73 16.31 -9.74 -1.54
CA GLU A 73 17.66 -9.85 -0.98
C GLU A 73 17.95 -11.28 -0.48
N MET A 74 17.02 -11.89 0.26
CA MET A 74 17.16 -13.29 0.71
C MET A 74 17.28 -14.26 -0.48
N THR A 75 16.50 -14.04 -1.54
CA THR A 75 16.54 -14.86 -2.75
C THR A 75 17.86 -14.68 -3.49
N GLU A 76 18.38 -13.46 -3.61
CA GLU A 76 19.69 -13.18 -4.18
C GLU A 76 20.81 -13.88 -3.40
N TYR A 77 20.81 -13.79 -2.07
CA TYR A 77 21.80 -14.50 -1.27
C TYR A 77 21.72 -16.01 -1.48
N PHE A 78 20.52 -16.58 -1.46
CA PHE A 78 20.32 -18.01 -1.63
C PHE A 78 20.81 -18.50 -3.00
N ILE A 79 20.45 -17.80 -4.07
CA ILE A 79 20.89 -18.13 -5.42
C ILE A 79 22.41 -18.02 -5.52
N ASN A 80 22.99 -16.92 -5.05
CA ASN A 80 24.44 -16.72 -5.09
C ASN A 80 25.20 -17.79 -4.30
N ASP A 81 24.68 -18.23 -3.15
CA ASP A 81 25.28 -19.30 -2.35
C ASP A 81 25.24 -20.65 -3.08
N ILE A 82 24.09 -21.00 -3.70
CA ILE A 82 23.97 -22.19 -4.54
C ILE A 82 24.97 -22.16 -5.69
N TYR A 83 25.06 -21.04 -6.43
CA TYR A 83 26.01 -20.90 -7.53
C TYR A 83 27.45 -21.10 -7.06
N ARG A 84 27.80 -20.56 -5.89
CA ARG A 84 29.12 -20.73 -5.30
C ARG A 84 29.40 -22.19 -4.93
N LEU A 85 28.44 -22.90 -4.35
CA LEU A 85 28.56 -24.31 -4.02
C LEU A 85 28.72 -25.18 -5.26
N ILE A 86 27.92 -24.93 -6.30
CA ILE A 86 28.01 -25.64 -7.59
C ILE A 86 29.39 -25.41 -8.21
N HIS A 87 29.83 -24.15 -8.29
CA HIS A 87 31.13 -23.81 -8.85
C HIS A 87 32.28 -24.49 -8.07
N HIS A 88 32.25 -24.45 -6.73
CA HIS A 88 33.26 -25.10 -5.91
C HIS A 88 33.33 -26.62 -6.15
N ARG A 89 32.16 -27.28 -6.27
CA ARG A 89 32.11 -28.72 -6.56
C ARG A 89 32.56 -29.04 -7.99
N SER A 90 32.16 -28.23 -8.97
CA SER A 90 32.61 -28.35 -10.38
C SER A 90 34.13 -28.22 -10.48
N TYR A 91 34.69 -27.17 -9.86
CA TYR A 91 36.13 -26.90 -9.83
C TYR A 91 36.92 -28.06 -9.21
N ARG A 92 36.45 -28.57 -8.06
CA ARG A 92 37.07 -29.74 -7.41
C ARG A 92 37.05 -30.97 -8.32
N PHE A 93 35.91 -31.26 -8.93
CA PHE A 93 35.76 -32.42 -9.81
C PHE A 93 36.64 -32.31 -11.07
N SER A 94 36.75 -31.10 -11.64
CA SER A 94 37.65 -30.82 -12.76
C SER A 94 39.10 -31.07 -12.38
N ASN A 95 39.53 -30.68 -11.18
CA ASN A 95 40.88 -30.96 -10.68
C ASN A 95 41.11 -32.46 -10.45
N GLU A 96 40.15 -33.17 -9.88
CA GLU A 96 40.23 -34.64 -9.72
C GLU A 96 40.34 -35.35 -11.08
N ILE A 97 39.62 -34.87 -12.11
CA ILE A 97 39.76 -35.37 -13.49
C ILE A 97 41.16 -35.08 -14.05
N LYS A 98 41.68 -33.85 -13.87
CA LYS A 98 43.04 -33.48 -14.31
C LYS A 98 44.09 -34.38 -13.64
N ASP A 99 43.93 -34.70 -12.36
CA ASP A 99 44.83 -35.59 -11.63
C ASP A 99 44.77 -37.03 -12.16
N LEU A 100 43.57 -37.56 -12.42
CA LEU A 100 43.40 -38.87 -13.05
C LEU A 100 44.00 -38.91 -14.46
N GLN A 101 43.78 -37.87 -15.25
CA GLN A 101 44.38 -37.73 -16.57
C GLN A 101 45.91 -37.71 -16.50
N ASN A 102 46.49 -36.99 -15.55
CA ASN A 102 47.93 -36.93 -15.32
C ASN A 102 48.50 -38.29 -14.87
N TYR A 103 47.75 -39.02 -14.03
CA TYR A 103 48.12 -40.38 -13.65
C TYR A 103 48.14 -41.31 -14.86
N LEU A 104 47.06 -41.36 -15.65
CA LEU A 104 46.95 -42.22 -16.83
C LEU A 104 47.94 -41.87 -17.94
N ARG A 105 48.32 -40.59 -18.08
CA ARG A 105 49.37 -40.16 -19.02
C ARG A 105 50.72 -40.82 -18.73
N LYS A 106 51.02 -41.16 -17.47
CA LYS A 106 52.24 -41.90 -17.12
C LYS A 106 52.24 -43.31 -17.73
N ASP A 107 51.06 -43.90 -17.91
CA ASP A 107 50.87 -45.22 -18.52
C ASP A 107 50.66 -45.15 -20.05
N GLY A 108 50.96 -44.02 -20.68
CA GLY A 108 50.88 -43.84 -22.14
C GLY A 108 49.50 -43.41 -22.68
N PHE A 109 48.55 -43.07 -21.81
CA PHE A 109 47.25 -42.56 -22.22
C PHE A 109 47.36 -41.14 -22.81
N ILE A 110 46.69 -40.86 -23.94
CA ILE A 110 46.69 -39.54 -24.59
C ILE A 110 45.34 -38.87 -24.37
N VAL A 111 45.33 -37.81 -23.57
CA VAL A 111 44.15 -36.97 -23.32
C VAL A 111 43.82 -36.14 -24.56
N ARG A 112 42.58 -36.23 -25.06
CA ARG A 112 42.11 -35.53 -26.28
C ARG A 112 41.26 -34.29 -26.01
N SER A 113 40.84 -34.03 -24.76
CA SER A 113 40.04 -32.86 -24.40
C SER A 113 40.72 -32.01 -23.33
N HIS A 114 40.68 -30.69 -23.52
CA HIS A 114 41.01 -29.72 -22.49
C HIS A 114 39.72 -29.15 -21.90
N PHE A 115 39.48 -29.46 -20.63
CA PHE A 115 38.47 -28.75 -19.84
C PHE A 115 39.08 -27.39 -19.48
N GLY A 116 38.59 -26.33 -20.12
CA GLY A 116 38.92 -24.96 -19.72
C GLY A 116 38.49 -24.71 -18.27
N GLU A 117 39.20 -23.85 -17.55
CA GLU A 117 38.74 -23.42 -16.23
C GLU A 117 37.47 -22.60 -16.39
N GLU A 118 36.38 -23.06 -15.77
CA GLU A 118 35.16 -22.27 -15.69
C GLU A 118 35.46 -20.97 -14.92
N PRO A 119 35.10 -19.80 -15.47
CA PRO A 119 35.29 -18.55 -14.75
C PRO A 119 34.44 -18.54 -13.47
N PRO A 120 34.88 -17.82 -12.42
CA PRO A 120 34.14 -17.74 -11.17
C PRO A 120 32.72 -17.20 -11.43
N PRO A 121 31.72 -17.66 -10.64
CA PRO A 121 30.34 -17.24 -10.84
C PRO A 121 30.24 -15.73 -10.64
N LYS A 122 29.68 -15.04 -11.64
CA LYS A 122 29.35 -13.63 -11.53
C LYS A 122 28.23 -13.50 -10.50
N LYS A 123 28.32 -12.53 -9.59
CA LYS A 123 27.23 -12.22 -8.67
C LYS A 123 25.97 -11.94 -9.48
N ILE A 124 24.90 -12.63 -9.14
CA ILE A 124 23.59 -12.44 -9.75
C ILE A 124 22.87 -11.36 -8.94
N ASN A 125 22.43 -10.32 -9.64
CA ASN A 125 21.48 -9.33 -9.16
C ASN A 125 20.15 -9.61 -9.84
N ILE A 126 19.05 -9.76 -9.08
CA ILE A 126 17.74 -10.09 -9.67
C ILE A 126 17.23 -8.92 -10.53
N GLU A 127 17.74 -7.70 -10.35
CA GLU A 127 17.42 -6.56 -11.22
C GLU A 127 18.01 -6.68 -12.64
N GLU A 128 19.01 -7.53 -12.86
CA GLU A 128 19.67 -7.74 -14.16
C GLU A 128 19.14 -8.97 -14.93
N ILE A 129 18.18 -9.72 -14.37
CA ILE A 129 17.56 -10.91 -14.99
C ILE A 129 16.17 -10.54 -15.54
#